data_AF-A0A4U8W261-F1
#
_entry.id   AF-A0A4U8W261-F1
#
_cell.length_a   1.000
_cell.length_b   1.000
_cell.length_c   1.000
_cell.angle_alpha   90.00
_cell.angle_beta   90.00
_cell.angle_gamma   90.00
#
_symmetry.space_group_name_H-M   'P 1'
#
loop_
_entity.id
_entity.type
_entity.pdbx_description
1 polymer ?
#
loop_
_entity_poly.entity_id
_entity_poly.type
_entity_poly.pdbx_seq_one_letter_code
_entity_poly.pdbx_strand_id
1 'polypeptide(L)'
;MNRTAVLMAVDAVIAVVGVVAAVIGWRQGVQTTQFAPMGEVPGFTATRYSGPWLVLASLLIAVAGLALIDLITRIVRTLRANDSDRNVFAAQSDSATVWARGTT
;
A
#
# COMPACT_ATOMS: atom_id res chain seq x y z
N MET A 1 19.06 -13.02 3.67
CA MET A 1 17.94 -12.15 3.26
C MET A 1 17.96 -10.90 4.11
N ASN A 2 17.93 -9.71 3.50
CA ASN A 2 17.88 -8.44 4.23
C ASN A 2 16.49 -8.26 4.87
N ARG A 3 16.44 -8.19 6.20
CA ARG A 3 15.18 -8.06 6.96
C ARG A 3 14.28 -6.94 6.41
N THR A 4 14.87 -5.82 6.01
CA THR A 4 14.14 -4.67 5.48
C THR A 4 13.41 -4.96 4.17
N ALA A 5 14.03 -5.65 3.20
CA ALA A 5 13.34 -5.92 1.93
C ALA A 5 12.28 -7.01 2.08
N VAL A 6 12.47 -7.95 3.00
CA VAL A 6 11.42 -8.91 3.36
C VAL A 6 10.21 -8.17 3.91
N LEU A 7 10.42 -7.23 4.84
CA LEU A 7 9.32 -6.42 5.39
C LEU A 7 8.64 -5.57 4.31
N MET A 8 9.40 -4.94 3.40
CA MET A 8 8.84 -4.22 2.26
C MET A 8 7.98 -5.11 1.36
N ALA A 9 8.45 -6.32 1.05
CA ALA A 9 7.68 -7.26 0.23
C ALA A 9 6.39 -7.70 0.94
N VAL A 10 6.45 -7.97 2.24
CA VAL A 10 5.28 -8.30 3.06
C VAL A 10 4.28 -7.14 3.08
N ASP A 11 4.74 -5.91 3.36
CA ASP A 11 3.89 -4.72 3.40
C ASP A 11 3.19 -4.49 2.04
N ALA A 12 3.91 -4.69 0.93
CA ALA A 12 3.35 -4.61 -0.42
C ALA A 12 2.26 -5.68 -0.67
N VAL A 13 2.52 -6.93 -0.29
CA VAL A 13 1.55 -8.02 -0.43
C VAL A 13 0.31 -7.76 0.41
N ILE A 14 0.47 -7.33 1.68
CA ILE A 14 -0.65 -7.00 2.56
C ILE A 14 -1.48 -5.87 1.97
N ALA A 15 -0.85 -4.81 1.45
CA ALA A 15 -1.55 -3.70 0.82
C ALA A 15 -2.41 -4.18 -0.36
N VAL A 16 -1.83 -4.95 -1.28
CA VAL A 16 -2.53 -5.44 -2.47
C VAL A 16 -3.65 -6.41 -2.10
N VAL A 17 -3.35 -7.42 -1.29
CA VAL A 17 -4.34 -8.43 -0.88
C VAL A 17 -5.47 -7.79 -0.06
N GLY A 18 -5.13 -6.85 0.82
CA GLY A 18 -6.12 -6.10 1.62
C GLY A 18 -7.09 -5.30 0.75
N VAL A 19 -6.60 -4.60 -0.28
CA VAL A 19 -7.46 -3.88 -1.23
C VAL A 19 -8.36 -4.84 -2.01
N VAL A 20 -7.81 -5.93 -2.55
CA VAL A 20 -8.60 -6.92 -3.31
C VAL A 20 -9.68 -7.54 -2.43
N ALA A 21 -9.32 -7.97 -1.21
CA ALA A 21 -10.26 -8.53 -0.26
C ALA A 21 -11.32 -7.51 0.17
N ALA A 22 -10.96 -6.23 0.31
CA ALA A 22 -11.90 -5.17 0.61
C ALA A 22 -12.93 -4.97 -0.51
N VAL A 23 -12.51 -5.01 -1.78
CA VAL A 23 -13.42 -4.93 -2.93
C VAL A 23 -14.38 -6.12 -2.94
N ILE A 24 -13.88 -7.32 -2.64
CA ILE A 24 -14.74 -8.50 -2.51
C ILE A 24 -15.74 -8.31 -1.36
N GLY A 25 -15.28 -7.88 -0.19
CA GLY A 25 -16.13 -7.58 0.96
C GLY A 25 -17.20 -6.54 0.66
N TRP A 26 -16.85 -5.45 -0.04
CA TRP A 26 -17.79 -4.43 -0.48
C TRP A 26 -18.88 -5.01 -1.40
N ARG A 27 -18.48 -5.82 -2.39
CA ARG A 27 -19.43 -6.47 -3.31
C ARG A 27 -20.37 -7.44 -2.60
N GLN A 28 -19.89 -8.15 -1.57
CA GLN A 28 -20.76 -8.99 -0.74
C GLN A 28 -21.63 -8.16 0.22
N GLY A 29 -21.15 -6.97 0.58
CA GLY A 29 -21.81 -6.01 1.45
C GLY A 29 -22.95 -5.25 0.80
N VAL A 30 -22.88 -4.98 -0.50
CA VAL A 30 -23.91 -4.26 -1.25
C VAL A 30 -24.59 -5.21 -2.23
N GLN A 31 -25.84 -5.56 -1.95
CA GLN A 31 -26.62 -6.47 -2.79
C GLN A 31 -27.83 -5.74 -3.35
N THR A 32 -27.97 -5.72 -4.67
CA THR A 32 -29.08 -5.08 -5.36
C THR A 32 -30.00 -6.15 -5.93
N THR A 33 -31.27 -6.11 -5.54
CA THR A 33 -32.30 -7.04 -6.02
C THR A 33 -33.37 -6.26 -6.75
N GLN A 34 -33.69 -6.71 -7.97
CA GLN A 34 -34.82 -6.19 -8.74
C GLN A 34 -36.05 -7.03 -8.47
N PHE A 35 -37.15 -6.37 -8.15
CA PHE A 35 -38.46 -6.98 -7.95
C PHE A 35 -39.36 -6.61 -9.12
N ALA A 36 -39.88 -7.63 -9.80
CA ALA A 36 -40.85 -7.44 -10.87
C ALA A 36 -42.18 -6.91 -10.31
N PRO A 37 -42.98 -6.19 -11.12
CA PRO A 37 -44.33 -5.80 -10.74
C PRO A 37 -45.17 -7.01 -10.31
N MET A 38 -45.98 -6.86 -9.27
CA MET A 38 -46.91 -7.89 -8.80
C MET A 38 -48.29 -7.27 -8.54
N GLY A 39 -49.25 -7.57 -9.42
CA GLY A 39 -50.58 -6.96 -9.39
C GLY A 39 -50.50 -5.44 -9.54
N GLU A 40 -51.09 -4.71 -8.60
CA GLU A 40 -51.04 -3.24 -8.56
C GLU A 40 -49.74 -2.67 -7.95
N VAL A 41 -48.82 -3.53 -7.48
CA VAL A 41 -47.54 -3.09 -6.93
C VAL A 41 -46.54 -2.91 -8.08
N PRO A 42 -46.03 -1.69 -8.32
CA PRO A 42 -45.03 -1.46 -9.37
C PRO A 42 -43.71 -2.16 -9.02
N GLY A 43 -42.97 -2.54 -10.05
CA GLY A 43 -41.62 -3.09 -9.88
C GLY A 43 -40.69 -2.07 -9.23
N PHE A 44 -39.79 -2.53 -8.37
CA PHE A 44 -38.84 -1.67 -7.68
C PHE A 44 -37.49 -2.36 -7.51
N THR A 45 -36.46 -1.57 -7.26
CA THR A 45 -35.12 -2.06 -6.94
C THR A 45 -34.85 -1.82 -5.45
N ALA A 46 -34.43 -2.85 -4.73
CA ALA A 46 -33.99 -2.71 -3.34
C ALA A 46 -32.49 -2.98 -3.22
N THR A 47 -31.80 -2.13 -2.45
CA THR A 47 -30.40 -2.33 -2.10
C THR A 47 -30.32 -2.73 -0.63
N ARG A 48 -29.73 -3.89 -0.38
CA ARG A 48 -29.46 -4.40 0.96
C ARG A 48 -27.99 -4.21 1.30
N TYR A 49 -27.75 -3.65 2.48
CA TYR A 49 -26.41 -3.46 3.04
C TYR A 49 -26.15 -4.49 4.14
N SER A 50 -25.12 -5.31 3.98
CA SER A 50 -24.64 -6.21 5.04
C SER A 50 -23.57 -5.52 5.87
N GLY A 51 -23.95 -5.07 7.07
CA GLY A 51 -23.06 -4.41 8.02
C GLY A 51 -21.73 -5.15 8.23
N PRO A 52 -21.72 -6.46 8.53
CA PRO A 52 -20.47 -7.21 8.73
C PRO A 52 -19.51 -7.16 7.54
N TRP A 53 -20.03 -7.29 6.31
CA TRP A 53 -19.20 -7.23 5.09
C TRP A 53 -18.64 -5.83 4.83
N LEU A 54 -19.42 -4.79 5.10
CA LEU A 54 -18.99 -3.39 4.93
C LEU A 54 -17.97 -2.95 6.00
N VAL A 55 -18.13 -3.44 7.24
CA VAL A 55 -17.16 -3.24 8.32
C VAL A 55 -15.86 -3.95 7.99
N LEU A 56 -15.93 -5.22 7.54
CA LEU A 56 -14.74 -5.97 7.10
C LEU A 56 -14.02 -5.26 5.95
N ALA A 57 -14.76 -4.79 4.93
CA ALA A 57 -14.18 -4.05 3.82
C ALA A 57 -13.46 -2.78 4.28
N SER A 58 -14.09 -2.00 5.16
CA SER A 58 -13.50 -0.79 5.75
C SER A 58 -12.22 -1.09 6.54
N LEU A 59 -12.24 -2.15 7.35
CA LEU A 59 -11.07 -2.59 8.12
C LEU A 59 -9.92 -3.00 7.21
N LEU A 60 -10.21 -3.77 6.16
CA LEU A 60 -9.20 -4.21 5.19
C LEU A 60 -8.57 -3.03 4.44
N ILE A 61 -9.34 -2.01 4.08
CA ILE A 61 -8.81 -0.76 3.49
C ILE A 61 -7.90 -0.04 4.49
N ALA A 62 -8.29 0.07 5.76
CA ALA A 62 -7.46 0.70 6.77
C ALA A 62 -6.12 -0.03 6.95
N VAL A 63 -6.15 -1.36 7.05
CA VAL A 63 -4.94 -2.20 7.15
C VAL A 63 -4.07 -2.07 5.90
N ALA A 64 -4.66 -2.10 4.70
CA ALA A 64 -3.92 -1.92 3.46
C ALA A 64 -3.26 -0.54 3.37
N GLY A 65 -3.96 0.51 3.81
CA GLY A 65 -3.44 1.87 3.88
C GLY A 65 -2.24 1.99 4.82
N LEU A 66 -2.34 1.38 6.01
CA LEU A 66 -1.22 1.33 6.95
C LEU A 66 -0.01 0.61 6.38
N ALA A 67 -0.21 -0.58 5.78
CA ALA A 67 0.86 -1.33 5.13
C ALA A 67 1.53 -0.52 4.00
N LEU A 68 0.75 0.23 3.22
CA LEU A 68 1.28 1.11 2.18
C LEU A 68 2.12 2.26 2.76
N ILE A 69 1.66 2.89 3.85
CA ILE A 69 2.41 3.96 4.54
C ILE A 69 3.75 3.41 5.07
N ASP A 70 3.73 2.23 5.69
CA ASP A 70 4.92 1.58 6.20
C ASP A 70 5.91 1.24 5.07
N LEU A 71 5.40 0.69 3.96
CA LEU A 71 6.19 0.43 2.76
C LEU A 71 6.87 1.69 2.23
N ILE A 72 6.12 2.77 2.02
CA ILE A 72 6.65 4.06 1.53
C ILE A 72 7.71 4.60 2.49
N THR A 73 7.43 4.55 3.80
CA THR A 73 8.36 5.00 4.83
C THR A 73 9.67 4.22 4.78
N ARG A 74 9.60 2.90 4.59
CA ARG A 74 10.79 2.05 4.42
C ARG A 74 11.55 2.41 3.15
N ILE A 75 10.85 2.60 2.01
CA ILE A 75 11.47 2.97 0.73
C ILE A 75 12.23 4.28 0.87
N VAL A 76 11.58 5.32 1.41
CA VAL A 76 12.19 6.64 1.61
C VAL A 76 13.44 6.56 2.49
N ARG A 77 13.38 5.78 3.59
CA ARG A 77 14.54 5.59 4.47
C ARG A 77 15.69 4.88 3.77
N THR A 78 15.40 3.85 2.96
CA THR A 78 16.43 3.13 2.19
C THR A 78 17.07 4.01 1.12
N LEU A 79 16.27 4.80 0.39
CA LEU A 79 16.81 5.72 -0.62
C LEU A 79 17.70 6.81 0.00
N ARG A 80 17.26 7.40 1.12
CA ARG A 80 18.05 8.42 1.83
C ARG A 80 19.38 7.90 2.35
N ALA A 81 19.41 6.66 2.85
CA ALA A 81 20.65 6.03 3.28
C ALA A 81 21.62 5.85 2.11
N ASN A 82 21.14 5.34 0.98
CA ASN A 82 21.95 5.14 -0.23
C ASN A 82 22.55 6.45 -0.79
N ASP A 83 21.79 7.55 -0.77
CA ASP A 83 22.30 8.86 -1.21
C ASP A 83 23.37 9.42 -0.26
N SER A 84 23.21 9.19 1.05
CA SER A 84 24.19 9.62 2.06
C SER A 84 25.53 8.91 1.83
N ASP A 85 25.50 7.60 1.60
CA ASP A 85 26.69 6.80 1.31
C ASP A 85 27.40 7.29 0.04
N ARG A 86 26.65 7.53 -1.04
CA ARG A 86 27.19 8.06 -2.31
C ARG A 86 27.93 9.38 -2.13
N ASN A 87 27.35 10.30 -1.34
CA ASN A 87 27.97 11.61 -1.08
C ASN A 87 29.28 11.48 -0.28
N VAL A 88 29.34 10.55 0.68
CA VAL A 88 30.56 10.29 1.46
C VAL A 88 31.67 9.73 0.57
N PHE A 89 31.35 8.77 -0.31
CA PHE A 89 32.33 8.21 -1.23
C PHE A 89 32.87 9.26 -2.22
N ALA A 90 32.00 10.15 -2.73
CA ALA A 90 32.41 11.25 -3.60
C ALA A 90 33.34 12.26 -2.88
N ALA A 91 33.01 12.64 -1.64
CA ALA A 91 33.87 13.52 -0.84
C ALA A 91 35.24 12.88 -0.54
N GLN A 92 35.27 11.57 -0.30
CA GLN A 92 36.52 10.83 -0.06
C GLN A 92 37.38 10.74 -1.33
N SER A 93 36.78 10.53 -2.51
CA SER A 93 37.53 10.55 -3.77
C SER A 93 38.13 11.92 -4.08
N ASP A 94 37.37 12.99 -3.83
CA ASP A 94 37.87 14.36 -4.01
C ASP A 94 39.05 14.65 -3.08
N SER A 95 38.94 14.24 -1.82
CA SER A 95 40.04 14.37 -0.85
C SER A 95 41.28 13.61 -1.31
N ALA A 96 41.13 12.37 -1.77
CA ALA A 96 42.23 11.54 -2.25
C ALA A 96 42.94 12.16 -3.48
N THR A 97 42.17 12.75 -4.40
CA THR A 97 42.74 13.43 -5.57
C THR A 97 43.48 14.72 -5.20
N VAL A 98 43.01 15.47 -4.20
CA VAL A 98 43.71 16.66 -3.67
C VAL A 98 45.07 16.29 -3.06
N TRP A 99 45.12 15.24 -2.23
CA TRP A 99 46.38 14.77 -1.64
C TRP A 99 47.38 14.27 -2.70
N ALA A 100 46.89 13.60 -3.75
CA ALA A 100 47.73 13.13 -4.85
C ALA A 100 48.32 14.28 -5.68
N ARG A 101 47.66 15.45 -5.74
CA ARG A 101 48.12 16.63 -6.50
C ARG A 101 49.11 17.50 -5.73
N GLY A 102 49.05 17.50 -4.40
CA GLY A 102 49.93 18.31 -3.55
C GLY A 102 51.30 17.69 -3.26
N THR A 103 51.55 16.46 -3.74
CA THR A 103 52.78 15.70 -3.51
C THR A 103 53.75 15.68 -4.71
N THR A 104 53.44 16.43 -5.78
CA THR A 104 54.32 16.71 -6.93
C THR A 104 54.81 18.14 -6.90
#